data_AF-A0A928IFW8-F1
#
_entry.id   AF-A0A928IFW8-F1
#
_cell.length_a   1.000
_cell.length_b   1.000
_cell.length_c   1.000
_cell.angle_alpha   90.00
_cell.angle_beta   90.00
_cell.angle_gamma   90.00
#
_symmetry.space_group_name_H-M   'P 1'
#
loop_
_entity.id
_entity.type
_entity.pdbx_description
1 polymer ?
#
loop_
_entity_poly.entity_id
_entity_poly.type
_entity_poly.pdbx_seq_one_letter_code
_entity_poly.pdbx_strand_id
1 'polypeptide(L)'
;MKFYVTRHGQVANDAEYFGDVAYPKGDMPLSMLGREQAELLGKRLRDEGFSGKIFSSPYLRTMETADVIAKITGSKVYPAPALREIFRSDASAKNFEGSDLSRLSMLFKNVADDAELALPWWHDSAESVEDVRYRVALFIDKIINEGDEEVLLVGHGASVSVAMQFFFGEGAIGKVYNCSYNCYDTKTKKAVLNCSLHLPYKKITYNSVFLERQHYDIEIPDTLADEKGLKLLHIGDTPSRTFPWYQALISKLNPDVIIHTGDTVDELKVGRIPEVRDVYIDRLKVMLEIMTKTGSRVIWTTGNNDLEDKVREIAPQIEVVPNGTVVNIGGKRIALAHRKKDFKEEADIYLYGHATRYDVWSSERNTQDKDVWYLNACWTNSVIVLPERRLYKISRI
;
A
#
# COMPACT_ATOMS: atom_id res chain seq x y z
N MET A 1 7.86 21.36 -16.96
CA MET A 1 7.51 21.59 -15.55
C MET A 1 7.18 20.24 -14.96
N LYS A 2 7.67 19.92 -13.77
CA LYS A 2 7.28 18.69 -13.07
C LYS A 2 6.43 19.03 -11.85
N PHE A 3 5.28 18.38 -11.78
CA PHE A 3 4.40 18.43 -10.61
C PHE A 3 4.60 17.18 -9.80
N TYR A 4 5.15 17.34 -8.61
CA TYR A 4 5.12 16.33 -7.58
C TYR A 4 3.87 16.57 -6.72
N VAL A 5 3.16 15.51 -6.36
CA VAL A 5 1.98 15.61 -5.50
C VAL A 5 2.08 14.56 -4.42
N THR A 6 1.82 14.93 -3.17
CA THR A 6 1.83 14.00 -2.05
C THR A 6 0.73 14.33 -1.06
N ARG A 7 0.25 13.28 -0.39
CA ARG A 7 -0.54 13.42 0.82
C ARG A 7 0.38 13.60 2.03
N HIS A 8 -0.08 14.32 3.05
CA HIS A 8 0.56 14.37 4.37
C HIS A 8 0.93 12.97 4.92
N GLY A 9 1.92 12.91 5.82
CA GLY A 9 2.25 11.72 6.60
C GLY A 9 1.12 11.27 7.54
N GLN A 10 1.23 10.12 8.17
CA GLN A 10 0.26 9.65 9.16
C GLN A 10 0.08 10.69 10.28
N VAL A 11 -1.17 10.99 10.60
CA VAL A 11 -1.54 11.95 11.65
C VAL A 11 -1.50 11.25 13.01
N ALA A 12 -1.06 11.95 14.04
CA ALA A 12 -1.13 11.48 15.41
C ALA A 12 -2.58 11.19 15.83
N ASN A 13 -2.76 10.23 16.73
CA ASN A 13 -4.06 10.02 17.37
C ASN A 13 -4.21 10.93 18.59
N ASP A 14 -5.45 11.18 19.01
CA ASP A 14 -5.75 12.04 20.16
C ASP A 14 -5.09 11.56 21.47
N ALA A 15 -4.78 10.27 21.61
CA ALA A 15 -4.14 9.71 22.80
C ALA A 15 -2.63 10.01 22.87
N GLU A 16 -1.97 10.20 21.73
CA GLU A 16 -0.53 10.56 21.67
C GLU A 16 -0.26 11.99 22.17
N TYR A 17 -1.26 12.88 22.12
CA TYR A 17 -1.12 14.30 22.50
C TYR A 17 -2.28 14.81 23.37
N PHE A 18 -2.98 13.91 24.08
CA PHE A 18 -4.09 14.27 24.95
C PHE A 18 -3.63 15.26 26.02
N GLY A 19 -4.10 16.52 25.96
CA GLY A 19 -3.80 17.56 26.94
C GLY A 19 -2.73 18.58 26.53
N ASP A 20 -2.15 18.48 25.34
CA ASP A 20 -1.25 19.52 24.82
C ASP A 20 -2.06 20.66 24.17
N VAL A 21 -2.23 21.75 24.91
CA VAL A 21 -2.94 22.98 24.50
C VAL A 21 -2.34 23.67 23.27
N ALA A 22 -1.16 23.23 22.80
CA ALA A 22 -0.52 23.78 21.61
C ALA A 22 -1.17 23.32 20.28
N TYR A 23 -2.07 22.31 20.27
CA TYR A 23 -2.63 21.78 19.03
C TYR A 23 -4.16 22.01 18.92
N PRO A 24 -4.65 22.71 17.87
CA PRO A 24 -6.07 22.96 17.67
C PRO A 24 -6.86 21.67 17.44
N LYS A 25 -8.07 21.60 18.01
CA LYS A 25 -8.99 20.48 17.77
C LYS A 25 -9.32 20.40 16.28
N GLY A 26 -9.03 19.27 15.65
CA GLY A 26 -9.24 19.05 14.21
C GLY A 26 -8.03 19.36 13.31
N ASP A 27 -6.92 19.86 13.87
CA ASP A 27 -5.66 20.07 13.16
C ASP A 27 -4.47 19.45 13.90
N MET A 28 -4.50 18.13 14.05
CA MET A 28 -3.44 17.38 14.73
C MET A 28 -2.14 17.31 13.91
N PRO A 29 -0.97 17.25 14.57
CA PRO A 29 0.32 17.06 13.91
C PRO A 29 0.52 15.62 13.41
N LEU A 30 1.68 15.34 12.84
CA LEU A 30 2.09 14.00 12.44
C LEU A 30 2.36 13.10 13.65
N SER A 31 2.10 11.80 13.47
CA SER A 31 2.61 10.76 14.37
C SER A 31 4.12 10.59 14.16
N MET A 32 4.79 9.81 15.03
CA MET A 32 6.18 9.39 14.80
C MET A 32 6.35 8.71 13.43
N LEU A 33 5.42 7.81 13.07
CA LEU A 33 5.42 7.16 11.77
C LEU A 33 5.22 8.17 10.62
N GLY A 34 4.34 9.16 10.80
CA GLY A 34 4.13 10.21 9.81
C GLY A 34 5.38 11.04 9.51
N ARG A 35 6.18 11.33 10.54
CA ARG A 35 7.48 12.01 10.37
C ARG A 35 8.46 11.15 9.60
N GLU A 36 8.57 9.87 9.95
CA GLU A 36 9.44 8.94 9.22
C GLU A 36 9.02 8.76 7.75
N GLN A 37 7.72 8.72 7.47
CA GLN A 37 7.19 8.68 6.11
C GLN A 37 7.62 9.93 5.31
N ALA A 38 7.49 11.12 5.92
CA ALA A 38 7.90 12.38 5.31
C ALA A 38 9.42 12.43 5.06
N GLU A 39 10.24 11.91 5.99
CA GLU A 39 11.69 11.81 5.82
C GLU A 39 12.07 10.91 4.64
N LEU A 40 11.41 9.76 4.49
CA LEU A 40 11.66 8.83 3.39
C LEU A 40 11.25 9.42 2.04
N LEU A 41 10.13 10.13 1.99
CA LEU A 41 9.72 10.86 0.79
C LEU A 41 10.71 11.98 0.45
N GLY A 42 11.19 12.73 1.45
CA GLY A 42 12.20 13.77 1.26
C GLY A 42 13.51 13.22 0.70
N LYS A 43 13.97 12.06 1.22
CA LYS A 43 15.16 11.37 0.69
C LYS A 43 14.95 10.96 -0.77
N ARG A 44 13.80 10.36 -1.09
CA ARG A 44 13.47 10.00 -2.48
C ARG A 44 13.48 11.23 -3.40
N LEU A 45 12.82 12.32 -3.00
CA LEU A 45 12.75 13.54 -3.81
C LEU A 45 14.14 14.14 -4.06
N ARG A 46 15.00 14.16 -3.04
CA ARG A 46 16.39 14.58 -3.19
C ARG A 46 17.16 13.68 -4.16
N ASP A 47 16.97 12.36 -4.08
CA ASP A 47 17.64 11.40 -4.96
C ASP A 47 17.14 11.51 -6.42
N GLU A 48 15.90 11.98 -6.63
CA GLU A 48 15.34 12.36 -7.94
C GLU A 48 15.80 13.77 -8.41
N GLY A 49 16.61 14.47 -7.61
CA GLY A 49 17.13 15.80 -7.92
C GLY A 49 16.15 16.95 -7.72
N PHE A 50 15.04 16.75 -6.98
CA PHE A 50 14.07 17.81 -6.72
C PHE A 50 14.68 18.94 -5.90
N SER A 51 14.58 20.17 -6.42
CA SER A 51 15.01 21.40 -5.75
C SER A 51 13.99 22.54 -5.85
N GLY A 52 12.73 22.20 -6.19
CA GLY A 52 11.66 23.16 -6.44
C GLY A 52 11.01 23.75 -5.18
N LYS A 53 9.99 24.57 -5.38
CA LYS A 53 9.13 25.10 -4.30
C LYS A 53 8.21 24.01 -3.76
N ILE A 54 7.93 24.05 -2.46
CA ILE A 54 6.94 23.16 -1.83
C ILE A 54 5.73 23.99 -1.45
N PHE A 55 4.60 23.76 -2.12
CA PHE A 55 3.32 24.33 -1.73
C PHE A 55 2.58 23.36 -0.81
N SER A 56 2.18 23.84 0.36
CA SER A 56 1.54 22.99 1.37
C SER A 56 0.22 23.56 1.84
N SER A 57 -0.78 22.71 2.02
CA SER A 57 -1.98 23.12 2.77
C SER A 57 -1.57 23.72 4.13
N PRO A 58 -2.22 24.79 4.62
CA PRO A 58 -1.84 25.43 5.87
C PRO A 58 -2.22 24.64 7.15
N TYR A 59 -2.76 23.42 7.02
CA TYR A 59 -2.98 22.50 8.14
C TYR A 59 -1.63 22.04 8.74
N LEU A 60 -1.57 21.84 10.06
CA LEU A 60 -0.33 21.46 10.77
C LEU A 60 0.28 20.17 10.22
N ARG A 61 -0.50 19.11 10.00
CA ARG A 61 0.00 17.84 9.44
C ARG A 61 0.64 17.97 8.06
N THR A 62 0.11 18.84 7.19
CA THR A 62 0.67 19.06 5.85
C THR A 62 1.90 19.95 5.93
N MET A 63 1.86 21.02 6.73
CA MET A 63 2.99 21.89 6.96
C MET A 63 4.18 21.16 7.59
N GLU A 64 3.94 20.27 8.56
CA GLU A 64 4.99 19.44 9.16
C GLU A 64 5.57 18.44 8.16
N THR A 65 4.71 17.82 7.33
CA THR A 65 5.18 16.94 6.24
C THR A 65 6.10 17.72 5.28
N ALA A 66 5.66 18.92 4.88
CA ALA A 66 6.39 19.78 3.97
C ALA A 66 7.72 20.27 4.58
N ASP A 67 7.74 20.64 5.86
CA ASP A 67 8.93 21.09 6.58
C ASP A 67 10.00 20.00 6.67
N VAL A 68 9.60 18.77 6.99
CA VAL A 68 10.50 17.60 7.02
C VAL A 68 11.10 17.34 5.65
N ILE A 69 10.30 17.40 4.58
CA ILE A 69 10.78 17.21 3.21
C ILE A 69 11.73 18.35 2.82
N ALA A 70 11.33 19.60 3.08
CA ALA A 70 12.09 20.82 2.77
C ALA A 70 13.48 20.79 3.41
N LYS A 71 13.58 20.35 4.67
CA LYS A 71 14.86 20.17 5.37
C LYS A 71 15.82 19.23 4.63
N ILE A 72 15.31 18.22 3.93
CA ILE A 72 16.11 17.20 3.24
C ILE A 72 16.46 17.65 1.81
N THR A 73 15.53 18.30 1.12
CA THR A 73 15.71 18.75 -0.27
C THR A 73 16.38 20.13 -0.37
N GLY A 74 16.45 20.88 0.73
CA GLY A 74 16.89 22.27 0.74
C GLY A 74 15.85 23.26 0.18
N SER A 75 14.61 22.82 0.01
CA SER A 75 13.51 23.63 -0.54
C SER A 75 12.91 24.58 0.51
N LYS A 76 12.03 25.47 0.06
CA LYS A 76 11.20 26.33 0.92
C LYS A 76 9.72 26.00 0.79
N VAL A 77 9.00 26.19 1.90
CA VAL A 77 7.58 25.87 2.04
C VAL A 77 6.74 27.13 1.93
N TYR A 78 5.72 27.08 1.07
CA TYR A 78 4.75 28.14 0.83
C TYR A 78 3.34 27.65 1.20
N PRO A 79 2.70 28.22 2.23
CA PRO A 79 1.31 27.89 2.57
C PRO A 79 0.38 28.19 1.39
N ALA A 80 -0.46 27.22 1.04
CA ALA A 80 -1.35 27.26 -0.12
C ALA A 80 -2.77 26.82 0.30
N PRO A 81 -3.67 27.77 0.63
CA PRO A 81 -5.05 27.47 1.03
C PRO A 81 -5.82 26.61 0.01
N ALA A 82 -5.50 26.75 -1.27
CA ALA A 82 -6.07 25.95 -2.35
C ALA A 82 -5.84 24.43 -2.20
N LEU A 83 -4.88 23.99 -1.38
CA LEU A 83 -4.59 22.57 -1.13
C LEU A 83 -5.28 22.00 0.13
N ARG A 84 -6.10 22.80 0.85
CA ARG A 84 -6.76 22.37 2.10
C ARG A 84 -7.67 21.16 1.95
N GLU A 85 -7.94 20.48 3.07
CA GLU A 85 -8.88 19.35 3.10
C GLU A 85 -10.30 19.82 2.82
N ILE A 86 -11.13 18.92 2.31
CA ILE A 86 -12.55 19.17 2.05
C ILE A 86 -13.33 19.31 3.37
N PHE A 87 -14.13 20.37 3.50
CA PHE A 87 -15.13 20.46 4.57
C PHE A 87 -16.39 19.69 4.18
N ARG A 88 -16.61 18.50 4.75
CA ARG A 88 -17.75 17.64 4.37
C ARG A 88 -19.10 18.11 4.94
N SER A 89 -19.09 19.03 5.91
CA SER A 89 -20.29 19.59 6.50
C SER A 89 -20.04 20.99 7.07
N ASP A 90 -21.07 21.82 7.14
CA ASP A 90 -21.00 23.14 7.78
C ASP A 90 -20.53 23.04 9.23
N ALA A 91 -20.92 21.96 9.92
CA ALA A 91 -20.46 21.71 11.28
C ALA A 91 -18.93 21.49 11.34
N SER A 92 -18.34 20.77 10.38
CA SER A 92 -16.88 20.61 10.33
C SER A 92 -16.16 21.92 10.00
N ALA A 93 -16.75 22.73 9.13
CA ALA A 93 -16.20 24.02 8.72
C ALA A 93 -16.25 25.06 9.86
N LYS A 94 -17.39 25.18 10.55
CA LYS A 94 -17.59 26.10 11.68
C LYS A 94 -16.75 25.79 12.90
N ASN A 95 -16.40 24.52 13.09
CA ASN A 95 -15.57 24.08 14.21
C ASN A 95 -14.06 24.08 13.88
N PHE A 96 -13.67 24.50 12.67
CA PHE A 96 -12.28 24.56 12.26
C PHE A 96 -11.71 25.96 12.45
N GLU A 97 -10.56 26.04 13.11
CA GLU A 97 -9.75 27.24 13.19
C GLU A 97 -8.32 26.92 12.76
N GLY A 98 -7.86 27.60 11.72
CA GLY A 98 -6.54 27.42 11.15
C GLY A 98 -5.47 28.28 11.84
N SER A 99 -4.21 27.86 11.74
CA SER A 99 -3.08 28.68 12.17
C SER A 99 -2.82 29.83 11.20
N ASP A 100 -2.40 30.99 11.73
CA ASP A 100 -1.87 32.10 10.92
C ASP A 100 -0.41 31.86 10.48
N LEU A 101 0.09 32.72 9.58
CA LEU A 101 1.45 32.60 9.08
C LEU A 101 2.50 32.72 10.17
N SER A 102 2.32 33.62 11.14
CA SER A 102 3.30 33.84 12.22
C SER A 102 3.47 32.58 13.05
N ARG A 103 2.38 31.92 13.40
CA ARG A 103 2.38 30.65 14.12
C ARG A 103 3.01 29.53 13.27
N LEU A 104 2.66 29.43 11.99
CA LEU A 104 3.24 28.43 11.11
C LEU A 104 4.77 28.62 10.98
N SER A 105 5.26 29.84 10.81
CA SER A 105 6.70 30.15 10.72
C SER A 105 7.44 29.91 12.04
N MET A 106 6.77 30.06 13.19
CA MET A 106 7.35 29.68 14.49
C MET A 106 7.51 28.16 14.65
N LEU A 107 6.55 27.39 14.14
CA LEU A 107 6.56 25.93 14.24
C LEU A 107 7.45 25.25 13.19
N PHE A 108 7.49 25.79 11.97
CA PHE A 108 8.11 25.16 10.81
C PHE A 108 9.18 26.06 10.20
N LYS A 109 10.45 25.67 10.37
CA LYS A 109 11.61 26.52 10.07
C LYS A 109 11.86 26.73 8.57
N ASN A 110 11.30 25.89 7.72
CA ASN A 110 11.50 25.95 6.28
C ASN A 110 10.38 26.71 5.56
N VAL A 111 9.44 27.32 6.27
CA VAL A 111 8.52 28.32 5.68
C VAL A 111 9.36 29.43 5.04
N ALA A 112 9.00 29.82 3.83
CA ALA A 112 9.72 30.84 3.08
C ALA A 112 9.56 32.22 3.75
N ASP A 113 10.61 33.04 3.72
CA ASP A 113 10.57 34.39 4.32
C ASP A 113 9.61 35.32 3.56
N ASP A 114 9.40 35.04 2.28
CA ASP A 114 8.46 35.72 1.37
C ASP A 114 7.10 35.01 1.27
N ALA A 115 6.82 34.05 2.16
CA ALA A 115 5.53 33.37 2.19
C ALA A 115 4.40 34.34 2.58
N GLU A 116 3.24 34.17 1.95
CA GLU A 116 2.03 34.93 2.26
C GLU A 116 0.88 33.97 2.60
N LEU A 117 0.03 34.37 3.54
CA LEU A 117 -1.18 33.62 3.90
C LEU A 117 -2.27 34.59 4.37
N ALA A 118 -3.24 34.86 3.50
CA ALA A 118 -4.39 35.69 3.83
C ALA A 118 -5.30 34.98 4.86
N LEU A 119 -5.84 35.73 5.82
CA LEU A 119 -6.78 35.24 6.83
C LEU A 119 -8.20 35.80 6.63
N PRO A 120 -9.25 35.01 6.95
CA PRO A 120 -9.18 33.56 7.17
C PRO A 120 -8.89 32.82 5.85
N TRP A 121 -8.01 31.82 5.89
CA TRP A 121 -7.76 30.97 4.72
C TRP A 121 -8.75 29.79 4.60
N TRP A 122 -9.66 29.68 5.56
CA TRP A 122 -10.77 28.74 5.63
C TRP A 122 -12.11 29.49 5.61
N HIS A 123 -13.21 28.75 5.46
CA HIS A 123 -14.57 29.28 5.48
C HIS A 123 -15.47 28.36 6.32
N ASP A 124 -16.69 28.80 6.59
CA ASP A 124 -17.63 28.21 7.55
C ASP A 124 -18.74 27.37 6.89
N SER A 125 -18.55 26.99 5.63
CA SER A 125 -19.50 26.20 4.84
C SER A 125 -18.89 24.88 4.36
N ALA A 126 -19.74 23.89 4.12
CA ALA A 126 -19.36 22.67 3.44
C ALA A 126 -18.84 22.95 2.01
N GLU A 127 -18.07 22.00 1.50
CA GLU A 127 -17.60 21.94 0.12
C GLU A 127 -18.09 20.66 -0.55
N SER A 128 -18.48 20.79 -1.80
CA SER A 128 -18.59 19.69 -2.73
C SER A 128 -17.19 19.30 -3.26
N VAL A 129 -17.11 18.12 -3.90
CA VAL A 129 -15.89 17.73 -4.62
C VAL A 129 -15.56 18.71 -5.75
N GLU A 130 -16.58 19.35 -6.34
CA GLU A 130 -16.41 20.31 -7.42
C GLU A 130 -15.81 21.63 -6.93
N ASP A 131 -16.15 22.08 -5.72
CA ASP A 131 -15.50 23.24 -5.09
C ASP A 131 -14.01 23.00 -4.88
N VAL A 132 -13.66 21.79 -4.42
CA VAL A 132 -12.25 21.37 -4.29
C VAL A 132 -11.56 21.33 -5.65
N ARG A 133 -12.25 20.82 -6.69
CA ARG A 133 -11.73 20.79 -8.06
C ARG A 133 -11.43 22.18 -8.57
N TYR A 134 -12.38 23.10 -8.43
CA TYR A 134 -12.23 24.46 -8.89
C TYR A 134 -11.04 25.15 -8.24
N ARG A 135 -10.92 25.13 -6.90
CA ARG A 135 -9.82 25.81 -6.21
C ARG A 135 -8.45 25.19 -6.49
N VAL A 136 -8.36 23.87 -6.63
CA VAL A 136 -7.09 23.18 -6.92
C VAL A 136 -6.67 23.45 -8.37
N ALA A 137 -7.61 23.40 -9.32
CA ALA A 137 -7.33 23.67 -10.74
C ALA A 137 -6.81 25.10 -10.93
N LEU A 138 -7.51 26.10 -10.38
CA LEU A 138 -7.07 27.50 -10.44
C LEU A 138 -5.66 27.72 -9.88
N PHE A 139 -5.33 26.99 -8.81
CA PHE A 139 -4.01 27.07 -8.19
C PHE A 139 -2.92 26.42 -9.04
N ILE A 140 -3.20 25.25 -9.63
CA ILE A 140 -2.28 24.60 -10.58
C ILE A 140 -2.07 25.50 -11.80
N ASP A 141 -3.13 26.08 -12.37
CA ASP A 141 -3.04 27.00 -13.50
C ASP A 141 -2.19 28.24 -13.16
N LYS A 142 -2.34 28.79 -11.95
CA LYS A 142 -1.48 29.87 -11.46
C LYS A 142 0.00 29.47 -11.47
N ILE A 143 0.35 28.31 -10.92
CA ILE A 143 1.74 27.81 -10.90
C ILE A 143 2.28 27.62 -12.33
N ILE A 144 1.45 27.07 -13.24
CA ILE A 144 1.83 26.89 -14.64
C ILE A 144 2.19 28.24 -15.28
N ASN A 145 1.39 29.28 -14.99
CA ASN A 145 1.60 30.63 -15.53
C ASN A 145 2.80 31.36 -14.90
N GLU A 146 3.14 31.08 -13.65
CA GLU A 146 4.32 31.63 -12.97
C GLU A 146 5.63 31.02 -13.47
N GLY A 147 5.58 29.86 -14.13
CA GLY A 147 6.72 29.26 -14.82
C GLY A 147 7.71 28.51 -13.92
N ASP A 148 7.31 28.11 -12.71
CA ASP A 148 8.14 27.31 -11.82
C ASP A 148 8.55 25.97 -12.47
N GLU A 149 9.85 25.64 -12.52
CA GLU A 149 10.28 24.43 -13.25
C GLU A 149 9.83 23.12 -12.59
N GLU A 150 9.85 23.06 -11.26
CA GLU A 150 9.44 21.91 -10.47
C GLU A 150 8.75 22.39 -9.18
N VAL A 151 7.64 21.74 -8.82
CA VAL A 151 6.91 22.04 -7.58
C VAL A 151 6.45 20.76 -6.90
N LEU A 152 6.37 20.79 -5.57
CA LEU A 152 5.72 19.76 -4.77
C LEU A 152 4.44 20.31 -4.15
N LEU A 153 3.32 19.64 -4.37
CA LEU A 153 2.03 19.94 -3.76
C LEU A 153 1.78 18.97 -2.60
N VAL A 154 1.74 19.48 -1.37
CA VAL A 154 1.47 18.71 -0.14
C VAL A 154 0.03 18.99 0.31
N GLY A 155 -0.84 17.98 0.18
CA GLY A 155 -2.26 18.12 0.45
C GLY A 155 -2.85 16.97 1.25
N HIS A 156 -4.15 16.78 1.08
CA HIS A 156 -4.97 15.79 1.79
C HIS A 156 -5.62 14.82 0.81
N GLY A 157 -6.44 13.90 1.32
CA GLY A 157 -7.07 12.90 0.47
C GLY A 157 -7.85 13.51 -0.69
N ALA A 158 -8.70 14.51 -0.43
CA ALA A 158 -9.51 15.15 -1.46
C ALA A 158 -8.67 16.00 -2.41
N SER A 159 -7.86 16.94 -1.88
CA SER A 159 -7.08 17.87 -2.71
C SER A 159 -6.02 17.16 -3.56
N VAL A 160 -5.35 16.13 -3.03
CA VAL A 160 -4.41 15.32 -3.82
C VAL A 160 -5.15 14.53 -4.88
N SER A 161 -6.28 13.89 -4.54
CA SER A 161 -7.06 13.16 -5.55
C SER A 161 -7.46 14.07 -6.71
N VAL A 162 -7.93 15.29 -6.42
CA VAL A 162 -8.33 16.20 -7.49
C VAL A 162 -7.15 16.78 -8.28
N ALA A 163 -6.04 17.14 -7.61
CA ALA A 163 -4.81 17.56 -8.30
C ALA A 163 -4.31 16.47 -9.27
N MET A 164 -4.42 15.21 -8.86
CA MET A 164 -4.09 14.08 -9.71
C MET A 164 -5.10 13.95 -10.87
N GLN A 165 -6.41 14.08 -10.63
CA GLN A 165 -7.41 14.04 -11.72
C GLN A 165 -7.17 15.13 -12.77
N PHE A 166 -6.71 16.31 -12.34
CA PHE A 166 -6.35 17.40 -13.25
C PHE A 166 -5.28 16.98 -14.27
N PHE A 167 -4.27 16.23 -13.84
CA PHE A 167 -3.18 15.78 -14.74
C PHE A 167 -3.48 14.49 -15.50
N PHE A 168 -4.31 13.59 -14.95
CA PHE A 168 -4.45 12.21 -15.44
C PHE A 168 -5.85 11.84 -15.95
N GLY A 169 -6.84 12.73 -15.81
CA GLY A 169 -8.22 12.48 -16.20
C GLY A 169 -9.06 11.80 -15.11
N GLU A 170 -10.38 11.79 -15.32
CA GLU A 170 -11.34 11.20 -14.39
C GLU A 170 -11.25 9.66 -14.37
N GLY A 171 -11.26 9.05 -13.18
CA GLY A 171 -11.19 7.59 -13.00
C GLY A 171 -9.79 7.02 -12.73
N ALA A 172 -8.73 7.84 -12.75
CA ALA A 172 -7.35 7.37 -12.64
C ALA A 172 -6.88 6.97 -11.22
N ILE A 173 -7.68 7.18 -10.16
CA ILE A 173 -7.15 7.24 -8.78
C ILE A 173 -7.98 6.44 -7.77
N GLY A 174 -7.32 5.47 -7.12
CA GLY A 174 -7.79 4.79 -5.92
C GLY A 174 -7.37 5.50 -4.63
N LYS A 175 -7.27 4.78 -3.50
CA LYS A 175 -6.82 5.39 -2.23
C LYS A 175 -5.38 5.92 -2.33
N VAL A 176 -5.16 7.20 -1.98
CA VAL A 176 -3.83 7.82 -1.90
C VAL A 176 -3.21 7.57 -0.53
N TYR A 177 -2.03 6.94 -0.52
CA TYR A 177 -1.29 6.65 0.72
C TYR A 177 -0.63 7.89 1.31
N ASN A 178 -0.39 7.88 2.62
CA ASN A 178 0.41 8.90 3.28
C ASN A 178 1.82 8.95 2.67
N CYS A 179 2.31 10.15 2.40
CA CYS A 179 3.60 10.39 1.73
C CYS A 179 3.79 9.61 0.42
N SER A 180 2.73 9.28 -0.32
CA SER A 180 2.92 8.64 -1.63
C SER A 180 3.55 9.61 -2.62
N TYR A 181 4.52 9.10 -3.40
CA TYR A 181 5.14 9.85 -4.48
C TYR A 181 4.24 9.81 -5.70
N ASN A 182 3.80 10.97 -6.15
CA ASN A 182 3.12 11.13 -7.42
C ASN A 182 3.85 12.19 -8.25
N CYS A 183 3.98 11.96 -9.54
CA CYS A 183 4.70 12.88 -10.43
C CYS A 183 4.01 12.97 -11.79
N TYR A 184 3.90 14.18 -12.32
CA TYR A 184 3.55 14.46 -13.71
C TYR A 184 4.57 15.38 -14.35
N ASP A 185 5.18 14.93 -15.44
CA ASP A 185 6.04 15.77 -16.27
C ASP A 185 5.23 16.36 -17.44
N THR A 186 5.06 17.68 -17.45
CA THR A 186 4.26 18.35 -18.48
C THR A 186 4.87 18.30 -19.88
N LYS A 187 6.21 18.16 -19.98
CA LYS A 187 6.96 18.09 -21.24
C LYS A 187 6.89 16.68 -21.82
N THR A 188 7.22 15.66 -21.02
CA THR A 188 7.26 14.28 -21.51
C THR A 188 5.94 13.54 -21.39
N LYS A 189 4.93 14.13 -20.73
CA LYS A 189 3.65 13.49 -20.39
C LYS A 189 3.79 12.20 -19.58
N LYS A 190 4.94 12.02 -18.90
CA LYS A 190 5.17 10.85 -18.05
C LYS A 190 4.48 11.03 -16.70
N ALA A 191 3.94 9.93 -16.20
CA ALA A 191 3.13 9.89 -14.99
C ALA A 191 3.66 8.80 -14.04
N VAL A 192 3.71 9.13 -12.75
CA VAL A 192 3.88 8.17 -11.66
C VAL A 192 2.74 8.36 -10.69
N LEU A 193 1.97 7.30 -10.43
CA LEU A 193 0.77 7.34 -9.59
C LEU A 193 0.95 6.49 -8.34
N ASN A 194 0.64 7.07 -7.19
CA ASN A 194 0.55 6.46 -5.86
C ASN A 194 1.75 5.59 -5.50
N CYS A 195 2.95 6.05 -5.86
CA CYS A 195 4.17 5.28 -5.70
C CYS A 195 4.68 5.35 -4.27
N SER A 196 4.53 4.25 -3.53
CA SER A 196 5.01 4.09 -2.16
C SER A 196 6.34 3.33 -2.07
N LEU A 197 7.08 3.22 -3.17
CA LEU A 197 8.29 2.39 -3.24
C LEU A 197 9.40 2.82 -2.26
N HIS A 198 9.40 4.08 -1.80
CA HIS A 198 10.35 4.58 -0.80
C HIS A 198 9.91 4.31 0.65
N LEU A 199 8.70 3.81 0.84
CA LEU A 199 8.17 3.44 2.14
C LEU A 199 8.33 1.93 2.33
N PRO A 200 9.04 1.48 3.38
CA PRO A 200 8.96 0.10 3.81
C PRO A 200 7.50 -0.30 4.02
N TYR A 201 7.17 -1.56 3.72
CA TYR A 201 5.79 -2.04 3.73
C TYR A 201 5.01 -1.69 5.03
N LYS A 202 5.64 -1.93 6.19
CA LYS A 202 5.08 -1.64 7.52
C LYS A 202 4.79 -0.15 7.77
N LYS A 203 5.34 0.72 6.92
CA LYS A 203 5.17 2.18 6.96
C LYS A 203 4.20 2.70 5.90
N ILE A 204 3.60 1.86 5.05
CA ILE A 204 2.56 2.33 4.12
C ILE A 204 1.26 2.46 4.92
N THR A 205 0.56 3.59 4.83
CA THR A 205 -0.74 3.81 5.50
C THR A 205 -1.69 4.62 4.63
N TYR A 206 -2.99 4.53 4.90
CA TYR A 206 -3.98 5.47 4.36
C TYR A 206 -4.78 6.04 5.55
N ASN A 207 -4.77 7.36 5.75
CA ASN A 207 -5.35 8.07 6.91
C ASN A 207 -4.58 7.85 8.24
N SER A 208 -5.17 8.28 9.35
CA SER A 208 -4.75 8.05 10.75
C SER A 208 -4.84 6.57 11.20
N VAL A 209 -4.94 5.62 10.26
CA VAL A 209 -5.06 4.19 10.56
C VAL A 209 -3.84 3.47 10.01
N PHE A 210 -3.10 2.78 10.89
CA PHE A 210 -2.03 1.85 10.50
C PHE A 210 -2.58 0.80 9.54
N LEU A 211 -1.81 0.37 8.52
CA LEU A 211 -2.13 -0.88 7.80
C LEU A 211 -2.19 -2.08 8.75
N GLU A 212 -1.54 -2.01 9.92
CA GLU A 212 -1.63 -3.01 10.99
C GLU A 212 -2.98 -3.03 11.72
N ARG A 213 -3.88 -2.06 11.47
CA ARG A 213 -5.23 -2.03 12.07
C ARG A 213 -6.35 -2.05 11.03
N GLN A 214 -6.11 -2.63 9.85
CA GLN A 214 -7.22 -3.39 9.29
C GLN A 214 -7.38 -4.61 10.20
N HIS A 215 -8.37 -4.56 11.10
CA HIS A 215 -8.96 -5.80 11.60
C HIS A 215 -9.51 -6.49 10.36
N TYR A 216 -8.71 -7.36 9.74
CA TYR A 216 -9.25 -8.34 8.84
C TYR A 216 -10.06 -9.25 9.72
N ASP A 217 -11.38 -9.17 9.59
CA ASP A 217 -12.27 -10.11 10.27
C ASP A 217 -12.15 -11.44 9.54
N ILE A 218 -11.04 -12.14 9.79
CA ILE A 218 -10.75 -13.43 9.19
C ILE A 218 -11.54 -14.44 9.99
N GLU A 219 -12.74 -14.76 9.53
CA GLU A 219 -13.53 -15.86 10.07
C GLU A 219 -12.84 -17.18 9.69
N ILE A 220 -12.28 -17.87 10.70
CA ILE A 220 -11.90 -19.27 10.57
C ILE A 220 -13.09 -20.07 11.07
N PRO A 221 -13.72 -20.92 10.24
CA PRO A 221 -14.84 -21.73 10.70
C PRO A 221 -14.46 -22.55 11.94
N ASP A 222 -15.33 -22.60 12.95
CA ASP A 222 -15.07 -23.37 14.18
C ASP A 222 -14.73 -24.83 13.86
N THR A 223 -15.39 -25.38 12.83
CA THR A 223 -15.12 -26.72 12.29
C THR A 223 -13.73 -26.92 11.71
N LEU A 224 -12.96 -25.86 11.43
CA LEU A 224 -11.54 -25.91 11.05
C LEU A 224 -10.62 -25.65 12.25
N ALA A 225 -11.06 -24.81 13.19
CA ALA A 225 -10.30 -24.55 14.40
C ALA A 225 -10.11 -25.85 15.21
N ASP A 226 -11.16 -26.67 15.30
CA ASP A 226 -11.19 -27.93 16.07
C ASP A 226 -10.52 -29.13 15.38
N GLU A 227 -10.12 -28.99 14.11
CA GLU A 227 -9.47 -30.07 13.36
C GLU A 227 -8.09 -30.40 13.95
N LYS A 228 -7.85 -31.70 14.17
CA LYS A 228 -6.59 -32.24 14.71
C LYS A 228 -5.62 -32.70 13.63
N GLY A 229 -6.08 -32.80 12.39
CA GLY A 229 -5.24 -33.18 11.26
C GLY A 229 -4.27 -32.06 10.87
N LEU A 230 -3.32 -32.40 10.00
CA LEU A 230 -2.31 -31.46 9.48
C LEU A 230 -3.01 -30.40 8.62
N LYS A 231 -2.84 -29.12 8.99
CA LYS A 231 -3.42 -27.95 8.32
C LYS A 231 -2.45 -27.42 7.27
N LEU A 232 -2.74 -27.68 5.99
CA LEU A 232 -2.00 -27.17 4.84
C LEU A 232 -2.70 -25.94 4.29
N LEU A 233 -2.04 -24.78 4.33
CA LEU A 233 -2.49 -23.53 3.73
C LEU A 233 -1.89 -23.39 2.32
N HIS A 234 -2.74 -23.36 1.29
CA HIS A 234 -2.37 -23.12 -0.10
C HIS A 234 -2.69 -21.69 -0.52
N ILE A 235 -1.65 -20.96 -0.95
CA ILE A 235 -1.70 -19.57 -1.39
C ILE A 235 -1.00 -19.40 -2.75
N GLY A 236 -1.28 -18.26 -3.39
CA GLY A 236 -0.77 -17.91 -4.71
C GLY A 236 -1.21 -16.51 -5.10
N ASP A 237 -0.46 -15.90 -6.00
CA ASP A 237 -0.57 -14.51 -6.45
C ASP A 237 -0.84 -13.54 -5.30
N THR A 238 0.26 -13.12 -4.68
CA THR A 238 0.25 -12.35 -3.43
C THR A 238 0.85 -10.98 -3.66
N PRO A 239 0.06 -10.01 -4.21
CA PRO A 239 0.52 -8.64 -4.31
C PRO A 239 0.69 -8.04 -2.91
N SER A 240 1.59 -7.08 -2.74
CA SER A 240 1.99 -6.60 -1.41
C SER A 240 0.84 -6.03 -0.58
N ARG A 241 -0.22 -5.50 -1.23
CA ARG A 241 -1.46 -5.08 -0.57
C ARG A 241 -2.16 -6.18 0.25
N THR A 242 -1.86 -7.46 0.00
CA THR A 242 -2.49 -8.62 0.68
C THR A 242 -1.69 -9.16 1.87
N PHE A 243 -0.45 -8.70 2.07
CA PHE A 243 0.42 -9.18 3.14
C PHE A 243 -0.17 -9.11 4.56
N PRO A 244 -0.88 -8.05 4.98
CA PRO A 244 -1.41 -7.94 6.34
C PRO A 244 -2.54 -8.94 6.55
N TRP A 245 -3.34 -9.19 5.51
CA TRP A 245 -4.36 -10.24 5.52
C TRP A 245 -3.71 -11.61 5.69
N TYR A 246 -2.62 -11.90 4.97
CA TYR A 246 -1.88 -13.16 5.16
C TYR A 246 -1.23 -13.28 6.52
N GLN A 247 -0.66 -12.19 7.03
CA GLN A 247 -0.09 -12.16 8.38
C GLN A 247 -1.16 -12.50 9.43
N ALA A 248 -2.34 -11.88 9.34
CA ALA A 248 -3.46 -12.16 10.22
C ALA A 248 -3.97 -13.59 10.05
N LEU A 249 -4.12 -14.08 8.80
CA LEU A 249 -4.57 -15.44 8.52
C LEU A 249 -3.60 -16.45 9.12
N ILE A 250 -2.31 -16.36 8.79
CA ILE A 250 -1.29 -17.31 9.23
C ILE A 250 -1.17 -17.29 10.76
N SER A 251 -1.25 -16.11 11.38
CA SER A 251 -1.23 -15.99 12.85
C SER A 251 -2.44 -16.65 13.50
N LYS A 252 -3.65 -16.49 12.92
CA LYS A 252 -4.89 -17.04 13.48
C LYS A 252 -5.05 -18.54 13.19
N LEU A 253 -4.69 -18.97 11.98
CA LEU A 253 -4.81 -20.35 11.51
C LEU A 253 -3.71 -21.24 12.08
N ASN A 254 -2.49 -20.68 12.25
CA ASN A 254 -1.27 -21.38 12.63
C ASN A 254 -1.08 -22.71 11.85
N PRO A 255 -0.96 -22.65 10.52
CA PRO A 255 -0.87 -23.86 9.68
C PRO A 255 0.41 -24.65 9.95
N ASP A 256 0.38 -25.96 9.73
CA ASP A 256 1.55 -26.83 9.80
C ASP A 256 2.42 -26.69 8.54
N VAL A 257 1.78 -26.47 7.38
CA VAL A 257 2.44 -26.35 6.08
C VAL A 257 1.85 -25.17 5.31
N ILE A 258 2.72 -24.35 4.71
CA ILE A 258 2.34 -23.30 3.78
C ILE A 258 2.90 -23.66 2.40
N ILE A 259 2.04 -23.68 1.39
CA ILE A 259 2.43 -23.89 -0.01
C ILE A 259 2.08 -22.67 -0.82
N HIS A 260 3.09 -22.06 -1.46
CA HIS A 260 2.91 -20.95 -2.40
C HIS A 260 3.18 -21.43 -3.85
N THR A 261 2.30 -21.05 -4.78
CA THR A 261 2.33 -21.51 -6.19
C THR A 261 2.16 -20.38 -7.20
N GLY A 262 2.24 -19.12 -6.79
CA GLY A 262 1.99 -17.98 -7.68
C GLY A 262 3.14 -16.99 -7.68
N ASP A 263 2.90 -15.80 -8.23
CA ASP A 263 3.84 -14.68 -8.15
C ASP A 263 3.72 -13.98 -6.78
N THR A 264 4.84 -13.72 -6.10
CA THR A 264 4.90 -12.79 -4.97
C THR A 264 5.09 -11.37 -5.43
N VAL A 265 4.60 -10.39 -4.66
CA VAL A 265 4.70 -8.96 -5.00
C VAL A 265 4.17 -8.72 -6.43
N ASP A 266 3.07 -9.41 -6.77
CA ASP A 266 2.60 -9.56 -8.15
C ASP A 266 2.32 -8.23 -8.89
N GLU A 267 2.10 -7.14 -8.15
CA GLU A 267 1.97 -5.80 -8.74
C GLU A 267 3.28 -5.27 -9.36
N LEU A 268 4.43 -5.76 -8.90
CA LEU A 268 5.76 -5.46 -9.42
C LEU A 268 6.20 -6.63 -10.30
N LYS A 269 5.88 -6.58 -11.59
CA LYS A 269 6.21 -7.60 -12.59
C LYS A 269 7.72 -7.63 -12.88
N VAL A 270 8.55 -7.95 -11.88
CA VAL A 270 10.02 -7.81 -11.90
C VAL A 270 10.69 -8.67 -12.97
N GLY A 271 10.09 -9.81 -13.34
CA GLY A 271 10.53 -10.61 -14.49
C GLY A 271 10.38 -9.90 -15.85
N ARG A 272 9.63 -8.78 -15.89
CA ARG A 272 9.36 -7.97 -17.09
C ARG A 272 9.88 -6.54 -16.99
N ILE A 273 10.02 -6.01 -15.78
CA ILE A 273 10.41 -4.61 -15.50
C ILE A 273 11.60 -4.63 -14.54
N PRO A 274 12.86 -4.67 -15.03
CA PRO A 274 14.04 -4.76 -14.17
C PRO A 274 14.19 -3.61 -13.18
N GLU A 275 13.65 -2.42 -13.49
CA GLU A 275 13.76 -1.20 -12.69
C GLU A 275 13.04 -1.30 -11.34
N VAL A 276 12.08 -2.22 -11.19
CA VAL A 276 11.37 -2.41 -9.92
C VAL A 276 12.04 -3.44 -9.00
N ARG A 277 13.22 -3.98 -9.39
CA ARG A 277 13.90 -5.09 -8.71
C ARG A 277 14.17 -4.83 -7.23
N ASP A 278 14.76 -3.68 -6.89
CA ASP A 278 15.14 -3.41 -5.51
C ASP A 278 13.90 -3.32 -4.60
N VAL A 279 12.83 -2.71 -5.11
CA VAL A 279 11.60 -2.57 -4.36
C VAL A 279 10.81 -3.88 -4.28
N TYR A 280 10.88 -4.70 -5.32
CA TYR A 280 10.41 -6.07 -5.28
C TYR A 280 11.11 -6.84 -4.16
N ILE A 281 12.45 -6.76 -4.07
CA ILE A 281 13.24 -7.45 -3.05
C ILE A 281 12.84 -6.99 -1.64
N ASP A 282 12.66 -5.68 -1.43
CA ASP A 282 12.25 -5.16 -0.13
C ASP A 282 10.85 -5.61 0.29
N ARG A 283 9.90 -5.69 -0.65
CA ARG A 283 8.57 -6.24 -0.39
C ARG A 283 8.60 -7.76 -0.21
N LEU A 284 9.42 -8.46 -0.98
CA LEU A 284 9.62 -9.90 -0.87
C LEU A 284 10.05 -10.28 0.56
N LYS A 285 11.02 -9.58 1.14
CA LYS A 285 11.49 -9.81 2.52
C LYS A 285 10.33 -9.86 3.53
N VAL A 286 9.31 -9.02 3.36
CA VAL A 286 8.15 -8.95 4.26
C VAL A 286 7.27 -10.18 4.13
N MET A 287 6.97 -10.62 2.90
CA MET A 287 6.20 -11.84 2.71
C MET A 287 6.96 -13.08 3.21
N LEU A 288 8.28 -13.11 3.01
CA LEU A 288 9.13 -14.18 3.53
C LEU A 288 9.12 -14.22 5.07
N GLU A 289 9.22 -13.05 5.73
CA GLU A 289 9.06 -12.93 7.17
C GLU A 289 7.70 -13.49 7.60
N ILE A 290 6.60 -13.10 6.94
CA ILE A 290 5.24 -13.56 7.25
C ILE A 290 5.12 -15.09 7.15
N MET A 291 5.61 -15.70 6.08
CA MET A 291 5.48 -17.15 5.85
C MET A 291 6.34 -17.97 6.82
N THR A 292 7.47 -17.43 7.28
CA THR A 292 8.43 -18.17 8.10
C THR A 292 8.34 -17.87 9.59
N LYS A 293 7.47 -16.93 9.99
CA LYS A 293 7.32 -16.51 11.39
C LYS A 293 6.62 -17.56 12.26
N THR A 294 5.65 -18.27 11.70
CA THR A 294 5.08 -19.46 12.33
C THR A 294 5.98 -20.64 11.97
N GLY A 295 6.24 -21.57 12.89
CA GLY A 295 7.13 -22.73 12.64
C GLY A 295 6.64 -23.71 11.56
N SER A 296 5.77 -23.26 10.65
CA SER A 296 5.27 -23.99 9.49
C SER A 296 6.42 -24.42 8.59
N ARG A 297 6.29 -25.59 7.99
CA ARG A 297 7.09 -25.94 6.81
C ARG A 297 6.60 -25.12 5.62
N VAL A 298 7.48 -24.40 4.94
CA VAL A 298 7.12 -23.59 3.78
C VAL A 298 7.71 -24.20 2.51
N ILE A 299 6.84 -24.49 1.53
CA ILE A 299 7.22 -24.99 0.20
C ILE A 299 6.77 -23.98 -0.84
N TRP A 300 7.65 -23.64 -1.78
CA TRP A 300 7.36 -22.62 -2.77
C TRP A 300 7.73 -23.07 -4.18
N THR A 301 6.77 -23.00 -5.10
CA THR A 301 7.01 -23.02 -6.54
C THR A 301 6.88 -21.60 -7.11
N THR A 302 7.97 -21.09 -7.66
CA THR A 302 8.11 -19.72 -8.16
C THR A 302 7.29 -19.50 -9.44
N GLY A 303 6.71 -18.30 -9.54
CA GLY A 303 6.06 -17.83 -10.75
C GLY A 303 7.01 -17.12 -11.71
N ASN A 304 6.49 -16.70 -12.87
CA ASN A 304 7.31 -16.07 -13.91
C ASN A 304 7.70 -14.62 -13.60
N ASN A 305 7.20 -14.04 -12.51
CA ASN A 305 7.60 -12.73 -12.01
C ASN A 305 8.26 -12.83 -10.62
N ASP A 306 8.82 -13.99 -10.26
CA ASP A 306 9.58 -14.14 -9.02
C ASP A 306 11.09 -14.17 -9.23
N LEU A 307 11.83 -13.75 -8.21
CA LEU A 307 13.29 -13.87 -8.15
C LEU A 307 13.68 -15.04 -7.26
N GLU A 308 13.64 -16.25 -7.79
CA GLU A 308 13.95 -17.50 -7.07
C GLU A 308 15.27 -17.43 -6.28
N ASP A 309 16.35 -16.95 -6.90
CA ASP A 309 17.65 -16.84 -6.24
C ASP A 309 17.57 -15.97 -4.98
N LYS A 310 16.76 -14.91 -5.00
CA LYS A 310 16.58 -14.02 -3.85
C LYS A 310 15.74 -14.65 -2.76
N VAL A 311 14.80 -15.52 -3.10
CA VAL A 311 14.09 -16.33 -2.10
C VAL A 311 15.06 -17.22 -1.35
N ARG A 312 15.90 -17.97 -2.09
CA ARG A 312 16.89 -18.90 -1.52
C ARG A 312 17.93 -18.16 -0.67
N GLU A 313 18.33 -16.96 -1.09
CA GLU A 313 19.28 -16.11 -0.36
C GLU A 313 18.69 -15.55 0.94
N ILE A 314 17.46 -15.01 0.89
CA ILE A 314 16.86 -14.27 2.03
C ILE A 314 16.23 -15.22 3.04
N ALA A 315 15.63 -16.32 2.58
CA ALA A 315 14.92 -17.28 3.41
C ALA A 315 15.32 -18.72 3.05
N PRO A 316 16.56 -19.14 3.38
CA PRO A 316 17.09 -20.47 3.03
C PRO A 316 16.31 -21.63 3.66
N GLN A 317 15.49 -21.36 4.68
CA GLN A 317 14.59 -22.33 5.30
C GLN A 317 13.36 -22.69 4.45
N ILE A 318 13.07 -21.92 3.39
CA ILE A 318 11.96 -22.20 2.48
C ILE A 318 12.39 -23.22 1.44
N GLU A 319 11.61 -24.28 1.29
CA GLU A 319 11.82 -25.33 0.30
C GLU A 319 11.34 -24.85 -1.07
N VAL A 320 12.22 -24.17 -1.80
CA VAL A 320 11.92 -23.74 -3.17
C VAL A 320 12.11 -24.91 -4.14
N VAL A 321 11.03 -25.32 -4.80
CA VAL A 321 10.97 -26.51 -5.66
C VAL A 321 10.61 -26.16 -7.10
N PRO A 322 11.14 -26.89 -8.10
CA PRO A 322 10.78 -26.69 -9.49
C PRO A 322 9.29 -26.90 -9.76
N ASN A 323 8.79 -26.21 -10.79
CA ASN A 323 7.46 -26.44 -11.34
C ASN A 323 7.25 -27.91 -11.76
N GLY A 324 6.16 -28.50 -11.29
CA GLY A 324 5.79 -29.90 -11.54
C GLY A 324 6.27 -30.89 -10.47
N THR A 325 6.91 -30.42 -9.39
CA THR A 325 7.37 -31.27 -8.28
C THR A 325 6.19 -31.90 -7.54
N VAL A 326 6.32 -33.18 -7.18
CA VAL A 326 5.37 -33.89 -6.31
C VAL A 326 5.97 -34.08 -4.93
N VAL A 327 5.26 -33.64 -3.90
CA VAL A 327 5.64 -33.80 -2.49
C VAL A 327 4.67 -34.74 -1.78
N ASN A 328 5.13 -35.41 -0.71
CA ASN A 328 4.28 -36.22 0.15
C ASN A 328 4.04 -35.49 1.48
N ILE A 329 2.78 -35.16 1.77
CA ILE A 329 2.37 -34.44 2.98
C ILE A 329 1.11 -35.11 3.51
N GLY A 330 1.09 -35.45 4.80
CA GLY A 330 -0.07 -36.09 5.43
C GLY A 330 -0.54 -37.37 4.72
N GLY A 331 0.40 -38.13 4.13
CA GLY A 331 0.10 -39.37 3.40
C GLY A 331 -0.53 -39.17 2.02
N LYS A 332 -0.52 -37.94 1.47
CA LYS A 332 -1.03 -37.62 0.12
C LYS A 332 0.08 -37.13 -0.78
N ARG A 333 0.02 -37.51 -2.06
CA ARG A 333 0.85 -36.98 -3.13
C ARG A 333 0.26 -35.66 -3.60
N ILE A 334 1.05 -34.59 -3.52
CA ILE A 334 0.63 -33.24 -3.86
C ILE A 334 1.56 -32.69 -4.95
N ALA A 335 1.02 -32.45 -6.14
CA ALA A 335 1.73 -31.85 -7.26
C ALA A 335 1.66 -30.32 -7.19
N LEU A 336 2.79 -29.65 -7.38
CA LEU A 336 2.94 -28.20 -7.26
C LEU A 336 3.38 -27.58 -8.57
N ALA A 337 2.69 -26.52 -9.02
CA ALA A 337 3.06 -25.80 -10.23
C ALA A 337 2.54 -24.37 -10.23
N HIS A 338 3.21 -23.47 -10.93
CA HIS A 338 2.73 -22.14 -11.21
C HIS A 338 1.56 -22.19 -12.20
N ARG A 339 1.69 -22.95 -13.31
CA ARG A 339 0.62 -23.13 -14.29
C ARG A 339 0.22 -24.60 -14.35
N LYS A 340 -1.07 -24.85 -14.58
CA LYS A 340 -1.63 -26.20 -14.70
C LYS A 340 -0.91 -27.09 -15.72
N LYS A 341 -0.39 -26.52 -16.81
CA LYS A 341 0.35 -27.26 -17.84
C LYS A 341 1.72 -27.78 -17.39
N ASP A 342 2.25 -27.30 -16.27
CA ASP A 342 3.59 -27.64 -15.81
C ASP A 342 3.59 -28.89 -14.91
N PHE A 343 2.42 -29.50 -14.62
CA PHE A 343 2.34 -30.80 -13.95
C PHE A 343 2.87 -31.94 -14.84
N LYS A 344 3.65 -32.85 -14.24
CA LYS A 344 4.34 -33.93 -14.97
C LYS A 344 3.94 -35.33 -14.53
N GLU A 345 3.49 -35.47 -13.29
CA GLU A 345 3.22 -36.75 -12.64
C GLU A 345 1.82 -36.76 -12.03
N GLU A 346 1.27 -37.96 -11.89
CA GLU A 346 -0.02 -38.14 -11.22
C GLU A 346 0.07 -37.89 -9.70
N ALA A 347 -0.92 -37.21 -9.14
CA ALA A 347 -1.01 -36.90 -7.72
C ALA A 347 -2.47 -36.94 -7.23
N ASP A 348 -2.65 -37.02 -5.90
CA ASP A 348 -3.97 -36.94 -5.28
C ASP A 348 -4.53 -35.51 -5.32
N ILE A 349 -3.63 -34.53 -5.18
CA ILE A 349 -3.94 -33.10 -5.09
C ILE A 349 -2.98 -32.33 -6.00
N TYR A 350 -3.52 -31.42 -6.80
CA TYR A 350 -2.78 -30.53 -7.69
C TYR A 350 -3.01 -29.09 -7.28
N LEU A 351 -1.94 -28.41 -6.86
CA LEU A 351 -1.96 -27.03 -6.39
C LEU A 351 -1.27 -26.11 -7.39
N TYR A 352 -1.95 -25.05 -7.82
CA TYR A 352 -1.38 -24.09 -8.76
C TYR A 352 -1.86 -22.65 -8.57
N GLY A 353 -1.11 -21.68 -9.12
CA GLY A 353 -1.30 -20.27 -8.80
C GLY A 353 -1.52 -19.32 -9.97
N HIS A 354 -1.49 -19.74 -11.25
CA HIS A 354 -1.79 -18.89 -12.42
C HIS A 354 -3.10 -19.35 -13.10
N ALA A 355 -3.96 -18.39 -13.46
CA ALA A 355 -5.15 -18.59 -14.31
C ALA A 355 -5.06 -17.77 -15.60
N THR A 356 -5.50 -18.35 -16.72
CA THR A 356 -5.67 -17.66 -18.01
C THR A 356 -7.15 -17.37 -18.26
N ARG A 357 -7.49 -16.45 -19.17
CA ARG A 357 -8.89 -16.21 -19.60
C ARG A 357 -9.59 -17.44 -20.20
N TYR A 358 -8.83 -18.48 -20.51
CA TYR A 358 -9.30 -19.76 -21.04
C TYR A 358 -9.32 -20.87 -19.98
N ASP A 359 -8.84 -20.60 -18.77
CA ASP A 359 -9.05 -21.51 -17.65
C ASP A 359 -10.52 -21.43 -17.24
N VAL A 360 -11.31 -22.34 -17.79
CA VAL A 360 -12.74 -22.55 -17.46
C VAL A 360 -12.90 -23.17 -16.06
N TRP A 361 -11.98 -22.87 -15.15
CA TRP A 361 -11.99 -23.40 -13.79
C TRP A 361 -13.25 -22.90 -13.09
N SER A 362 -14.08 -23.84 -12.65
CA SER A 362 -15.15 -23.56 -11.70
C SER A 362 -14.85 -24.33 -10.42
N SER A 363 -15.03 -23.66 -9.29
CA SER A 363 -14.86 -24.24 -7.97
C SER A 363 -15.76 -25.46 -7.70
N GLU A 364 -16.80 -25.62 -8.52
CA GLU A 364 -17.75 -26.74 -8.54
C GLU A 364 -17.15 -28.04 -9.08
N ARG A 365 -16.02 -28.00 -9.81
CA ARG A 365 -15.38 -29.23 -10.31
C ARG A 365 -14.58 -29.97 -9.24
N ASN A 366 -14.31 -29.34 -8.10
CA ASN A 366 -13.68 -29.91 -6.91
C ASN A 366 -14.75 -30.34 -5.90
N THR A 367 -15.67 -31.22 -6.32
CA THR A 367 -16.58 -31.86 -5.37
C THR A 367 -15.76 -32.74 -4.41
N GLN A 368 -16.18 -32.81 -3.14
CA GLN A 368 -15.55 -33.67 -2.13
C GLN A 368 -15.48 -35.15 -2.56
N ASP A 369 -16.32 -35.55 -3.53
CA ASP A 369 -16.45 -36.90 -4.09
C ASP A 369 -15.47 -37.28 -5.22
N LYS A 370 -14.48 -36.44 -5.58
CA LYS A 370 -13.46 -36.84 -6.59
C LYS A 370 -12.16 -37.29 -5.93
N ASP A 371 -11.64 -38.44 -6.36
CA ASP A 371 -10.35 -39.00 -5.95
C ASP A 371 -9.17 -38.05 -6.22
N VAL A 372 -9.33 -37.09 -7.14
CA VAL A 372 -8.27 -36.17 -7.57
C VAL A 372 -8.74 -34.72 -7.50
N TRP A 373 -7.96 -33.83 -6.87
CA TRP A 373 -8.32 -32.43 -6.64
C TRP A 373 -7.42 -31.45 -7.42
N TYR A 374 -8.01 -30.40 -8.00
CA TYR A 374 -7.26 -29.32 -8.70
C TYR A 374 -7.59 -27.95 -8.10
N LEU A 375 -6.72 -27.45 -7.24
CA LEU A 375 -6.93 -26.21 -6.49
C LEU A 375 -6.08 -25.07 -7.06
N ASN A 376 -6.74 -23.97 -7.42
CA ASN A 376 -6.11 -22.77 -7.94
C ASN A 376 -6.16 -21.64 -6.91
N ALA A 377 -5.00 -21.11 -6.54
CA ALA A 377 -4.88 -20.06 -5.55
C ALA A 377 -5.15 -18.63 -6.08
N CYS A 378 -5.22 -18.38 -7.40
CA CYS A 378 -5.68 -17.09 -7.95
C CYS A 378 -7.11 -16.77 -7.47
N TRP A 379 -7.97 -17.78 -7.43
CA TRP A 379 -9.40 -17.61 -7.24
C TRP A 379 -9.81 -17.70 -5.78
N THR A 380 -9.21 -18.64 -5.03
CA THR A 380 -9.56 -18.90 -3.63
C THR A 380 -8.36 -19.48 -2.89
N ASN A 381 -8.01 -18.91 -1.72
CA ASN A 381 -7.09 -19.58 -0.82
C ASN A 381 -7.76 -20.82 -0.24
N SER A 382 -6.99 -21.89 -0.08
CA SER A 382 -7.50 -23.18 0.39
C SER A 382 -6.74 -23.61 1.63
N VAL A 383 -7.47 -24.08 2.64
CA VAL A 383 -6.92 -24.85 3.77
C VAL A 383 -7.35 -26.28 3.60
N ILE A 384 -6.39 -27.19 3.60
CA ILE A 384 -6.60 -28.63 3.46
C ILE A 384 -6.19 -29.29 4.76
N VAL A 385 -7.12 -30.01 5.39
CA VAL A 385 -6.82 -30.86 6.54
C VAL A 385 -6.52 -32.26 6.04
N LEU A 386 -5.35 -32.78 6.40
CA LEU A 386 -4.84 -34.09 5.99
C LEU A 386 -4.66 -35.02 7.21
N PRO A 387 -4.81 -36.35 7.04
CA PRO A 387 -5.01 -37.10 5.79
C PRO A 387 -6.46 -37.13 5.25
N GLU A 388 -7.43 -36.61 6.00
CA GLU A 388 -8.87 -36.76 5.76
C GLU A 388 -9.36 -36.04 4.49
N ARG A 389 -8.51 -35.19 3.88
CA ARG A 389 -8.84 -34.37 2.71
C ARG A 389 -10.11 -33.56 2.97
N ARG A 390 -10.10 -32.74 4.01
CA ARG A 390 -11.17 -31.74 4.22
C ARG A 390 -10.71 -30.41 3.68
N LEU A 391 -11.51 -29.83 2.78
CA LEU A 391 -11.21 -28.56 2.11
C LEU A 391 -12.04 -27.44 2.71
N TYR A 392 -11.36 -26.40 3.18
CA TYR A 392 -11.94 -25.15 3.63
C TYR A 392 -11.46 -24.03 2.72
N LYS A 393 -12.38 -23.18 2.26
CA LYS A 393 -12.04 -22.00 1.45
C LYS A 393 -12.07 -20.79 2.36
N ILE A 394 -10.99 -20.01 2.35
CA ILE A 394 -10.92 -18.78 3.13
C ILE A 394 -10.90 -17.61 2.16
N SER A 395 -11.98 -16.84 2.17
CA SER A 395 -12.18 -15.71 1.26
C SER A 395 -11.41 -14.48 1.72
N ARG A 396 -10.89 -13.69 0.77
CA ARG A 396 -10.16 -12.44 1.01
C ARG A 396 -11.10 -11.20 1.06
N ILE A 397 -12.38 -11.36 1.45
CA ILE A 397 -13.41 -10.28 1.41
C ILE A 397 -12.93 -9.04 2.15
#